data_AF-A0A8I1S3J2-F1
#
_entry.id   AF-A0A8I1S3J2-F1
#
_cell.length_a   1.000
_cell.length_b   1.000
_cell.length_c   1.000
_cell.angle_alpha   90.00
_cell.angle_beta   90.00
_cell.angle_gamma   90.00
#
_symmetry.space_group_name_H-M   'P 1'
#
loop_
_entity.id
_entity.type
_entity.pdbx_description
1 polymer ?
#
loop_
_entity_poly.entity_id
_entity_poly.type
_entity_poly.pdbx_seq_one_letter_code
_entity_poly.pdbx_strand_id
1 'polypeptide(L)'
;MSTLSDLLASRLPEGWSGRRVSREATKRGLTLSPASANNYLNGRHGEPSESVLEAFAAVLTIPIEALREASGLPHGSGPYTPPAEAARLSRRQRLAVDELIRSIVTAQEVGNEAQEPRSEAGGASEQSEAAIADELQGRKDLFIEGYMAARGVDATPGDDSATDSPPVRSAGRAVSERADIPTERKRRTKGA
;
A
#
# COMPACT_ATOMS: atom_id res chain seq x y z
N MET A 1 -0.70 -16.94 -23.79
CA MET A 1 -0.78 -15.58 -23.22
C MET A 1 -1.97 -15.55 -22.28
N SER A 2 -2.25 -14.44 -21.58
CA SER A 2 -3.50 -14.28 -20.86
C SER A 2 -4.60 -13.83 -21.83
N THR A 3 -5.85 -14.16 -21.52
CA THR A 3 -7.04 -13.67 -22.24
C THR A 3 -7.10 -12.14 -22.31
N LEU A 4 -6.65 -11.47 -21.25
CA LEU A 4 -6.52 -10.01 -21.22
C LEU A 4 -5.49 -9.50 -22.24
N SER A 5 -4.30 -10.10 -22.31
CA SER A 5 -3.27 -9.68 -23.27
C SER A 5 -3.71 -9.87 -24.71
N ASP A 6 -4.37 -10.99 -25.01
CA ASP A 6 -4.88 -11.27 -26.35
C ASP A 6 -5.97 -10.26 -26.75
N LEU A 7 -6.87 -9.90 -25.82
CA LEU A 7 -7.87 -8.85 -26.03
C LEU A 7 -7.22 -7.47 -26.25
N LEU A 8 -6.26 -7.08 -25.41
CA LEU A 8 -5.54 -5.81 -25.55
C LEU A 8 -4.76 -5.73 -26.87
N ALA A 9 -4.07 -6.79 -27.26
CA ALA A 9 -3.33 -6.89 -28.51
C ALA A 9 -4.27 -6.81 -29.73
N SER A 10 -5.43 -7.47 -29.69
CA SER A 10 -6.43 -7.44 -30.78
C SER A 10 -7.05 -6.06 -31.04
N ARG A 11 -6.97 -5.16 -30.06
CA ARG A 11 -7.51 -3.79 -30.09
C ARG A 11 -6.43 -2.71 -30.16
N LEU A 12 -5.15 -3.09 -30.14
CA LEU A 12 -4.03 -2.17 -30.22
C LEU A 12 -3.89 -1.65 -31.67
N PRO A 13 -3.90 -0.33 -31.92
CA PRO A 13 -3.71 0.18 -33.27
C PRO A 13 -2.30 -0.09 -33.79
N GLU A 14 -2.17 -0.26 -35.11
CA GLU A 14 -0.91 -0.65 -35.74
C GLU A 14 0.26 0.31 -35.39
N GLY A 15 1.42 -0.28 -35.08
CA GLY A 15 2.62 0.47 -34.69
C GLY A 15 2.57 1.15 -33.30
N TRP A 16 1.56 0.85 -32.46
CA TRP A 16 1.55 1.33 -31.08
C TRP A 16 2.41 0.44 -30.17
N SER A 17 3.16 1.08 -29.28
CA SER A 17 3.93 0.43 -28.22
C SER A 17 3.35 0.79 -26.85
N GLY A 18 3.69 0.05 -25.78
CA GLY A 18 3.22 0.39 -24.42
C GLY A 18 3.64 1.80 -23.97
N ARG A 19 4.78 2.32 -24.46
CA ARG A 19 5.17 3.74 -24.28
C ARG A 19 4.18 4.71 -24.91
N ARG A 20 3.61 4.38 -26.08
CA ARG A 20 2.57 5.19 -26.74
C ARG A 20 1.23 5.10 -26.01
N VAL A 21 0.84 3.90 -25.57
CA VAL A 21 -0.38 3.67 -24.76
C VAL A 21 -0.33 4.46 -23.46
N SER A 22 0.75 4.32 -22.68
CA SER A 22 0.98 5.05 -21.43
C SER A 22 0.88 6.58 -21.63
N ARG A 23 1.57 7.14 -22.64
CA ARG A 23 1.49 8.56 -22.96
C ARG A 23 0.06 9.02 -23.31
N GLU A 24 -0.72 8.17 -23.98
CA GLU A 24 -2.10 8.50 -24.34
C GLU A 24 -3.06 8.39 -23.14
N ALA A 25 -2.77 7.54 -22.15
CA ALA A 25 -3.46 7.53 -20.85
C ALA A 25 -3.17 8.81 -20.07
N THR A 26 -1.90 9.23 -19.99
CA THR A 26 -1.50 10.46 -19.29
C THR A 26 -2.16 11.72 -19.86
N LYS A 27 -2.29 11.83 -21.20
CA LYS A 27 -3.03 12.93 -21.84
C LYS A 27 -4.50 13.02 -21.41
N ARG A 28 -5.10 11.91 -20.97
CA ARG A 28 -6.49 11.80 -20.53
C ARG A 28 -6.63 11.90 -19.00
N GLY A 29 -5.54 12.22 -18.29
CA GLY A 29 -5.50 12.33 -16.83
C GLY A 29 -5.39 10.99 -16.10
N LEU A 30 -5.10 9.89 -16.80
CA LEU A 30 -5.01 8.55 -16.22
C LEU A 30 -3.56 8.12 -16.01
N THR A 31 -3.30 7.47 -14.87
CA THR A 31 -1.96 7.00 -14.48
C THR A 31 -1.73 5.58 -15.01
N LEU A 32 -0.82 5.44 -15.97
CA LEU A 32 -0.37 4.13 -16.47
C LEU A 32 1.11 4.20 -16.82
N SER A 33 1.95 3.42 -16.14
CA SER A 33 3.40 3.43 -16.41
C SER A 33 3.72 2.76 -17.77
N PRO A 34 4.78 3.19 -18.48
CA PRO A 34 5.20 2.54 -19.73
C PRO A 34 5.65 1.09 -19.54
N ALA A 35 6.17 0.75 -18.36
CA ALA A 35 6.61 -0.61 -18.02
C ALA A 35 5.39 -1.51 -17.80
N SER A 36 4.44 -1.08 -16.95
CA SER A 36 3.18 -1.78 -16.68
C SER A 36 2.42 -1.97 -18.00
N ALA A 37 2.28 -0.92 -18.84
CA ALA A 37 1.66 -1.03 -20.17
C ALA A 37 2.32 -2.11 -21.07
N ASN A 38 3.65 -2.19 -21.10
CA ASN A 38 4.34 -3.25 -21.85
C ASN A 38 4.12 -4.65 -21.21
N ASN A 39 4.09 -4.76 -19.88
CA ASN A 39 3.86 -6.05 -19.20
C ASN A 39 2.46 -6.60 -19.51
N TYR A 40 1.43 -5.75 -19.54
CA TYR A 40 0.07 -6.12 -19.94
C TYR A 40 -0.03 -6.55 -21.41
N LEU A 41 0.61 -5.81 -22.33
CA LEU A 41 0.62 -6.17 -23.76
C LEU A 41 1.40 -7.45 -24.08
N ASN A 42 2.33 -7.88 -23.21
CA ASN A 42 3.16 -9.07 -23.41
C ASN A 42 2.76 -10.29 -22.54
N GLY A 43 1.66 -10.22 -21.79
CA GLY A 43 1.23 -11.32 -20.90
C GLY A 43 2.15 -11.58 -19.71
N ARG A 44 2.89 -10.55 -19.26
CA ARG A 44 3.81 -10.60 -18.10
C ARG A 44 3.25 -9.82 -16.90
N HIS A 45 1.94 -9.85 -16.73
CA HIS A 45 1.22 -9.09 -15.71
C HIS A 45 0.61 -10.03 -14.66
N GLY A 46 0.38 -9.50 -13.45
CA GLY A 46 -0.40 -10.15 -12.41
C GLY A 46 -1.90 -9.90 -12.57
N GLU A 47 -2.63 -9.95 -11.45
CA GLU A 47 -4.02 -9.48 -11.39
C GLU A 47 -4.07 -7.95 -11.61
N PRO A 48 -4.91 -7.43 -12.52
CA PRO A 48 -4.97 -6.01 -12.78
C PRO A 48 -5.76 -5.25 -11.70
N SER A 49 -5.26 -4.07 -11.35
CA SER A 49 -6.06 -3.07 -10.63
C SER A 49 -7.12 -2.47 -11.55
N GLU A 50 -8.24 -2.04 -10.97
CA GLU A 50 -9.32 -1.38 -11.70
C GLU A 50 -8.83 -0.13 -12.44
N SER A 51 -7.97 0.67 -11.80
CA SER A 51 -7.33 1.87 -12.40
C SER A 51 -6.53 1.59 -13.66
N VAL A 52 -5.89 0.42 -13.76
CA VAL A 52 -5.18 -0.01 -14.98
C VAL A 52 -6.18 -0.42 -16.06
N LEU A 53 -7.26 -1.11 -15.70
CA LEU A 53 -8.32 -1.45 -16.66
C LEU A 53 -9.04 -0.20 -17.18
N GLU A 54 -9.32 0.79 -16.34
CA GLU A 54 -9.85 2.10 -16.76
C GLU A 54 -8.91 2.80 -17.75
N ALA A 55 -7.59 2.79 -17.50
CA ALA A 55 -6.61 3.36 -18.42
C ALA A 55 -6.61 2.68 -19.79
N PHE A 56 -6.69 1.34 -19.84
CA PHE A 56 -6.81 0.61 -21.10
C PHE A 56 -8.18 0.79 -21.77
N ALA A 57 -9.28 0.74 -21.02
CA ALA A 57 -10.64 0.95 -21.50
C ALA A 57 -10.77 2.30 -22.20
N ALA A 58 -10.28 3.36 -21.55
CA ALA A 58 -10.21 4.69 -22.13
C ALA A 58 -9.34 4.69 -23.40
N VAL A 59 -8.05 4.37 -23.30
CA VAL A 59 -7.09 4.55 -24.40
C VAL A 59 -7.46 3.75 -25.65
N LEU A 60 -7.85 2.49 -25.48
CA LEU A 60 -8.15 1.56 -26.57
C LEU A 60 -9.65 1.53 -26.94
N THR A 61 -10.50 2.30 -26.24
CA THR A 61 -11.95 2.34 -26.43
C THR A 61 -12.59 0.94 -26.32
N ILE A 62 -12.18 0.19 -25.29
CA ILE A 62 -12.69 -1.14 -24.97
C ILE A 62 -13.69 -0.99 -23.80
N PRO A 63 -14.88 -1.62 -23.85
CA PRO A 63 -15.78 -1.68 -22.69
C PRO A 63 -15.06 -2.27 -21.48
N ILE A 64 -15.17 -1.63 -20.32
CA ILE A 64 -14.45 -2.04 -19.11
C ILE A 64 -14.92 -3.41 -18.61
N GLU A 65 -16.17 -3.77 -18.89
CA GLU A 65 -16.77 -5.07 -18.62
C GLU A 65 -16.02 -6.19 -19.37
N ALA A 66 -15.64 -5.96 -20.63
CA ALA A 66 -14.89 -6.93 -21.42
C ALA A 66 -13.44 -7.10 -20.91
N LEU A 67 -12.84 -6.03 -20.36
CA LEU A 67 -11.53 -6.12 -19.72
C LEU A 67 -11.60 -6.88 -18.39
N ARG A 68 -12.62 -6.63 -17.56
CA ARG A 68 -12.85 -7.40 -16.32
C ARG A 68 -13.07 -8.88 -16.61
N GLU A 69 -13.91 -9.19 -17.60
CA GLU A 69 -14.15 -10.57 -18.07
C GLU A 69 -12.86 -11.27 -18.50
N ALA A 70 -12.08 -10.62 -19.37
CA ALA A 70 -10.80 -11.14 -19.85
C ALA A 70 -9.73 -11.24 -18.75
N SER A 71 -9.93 -10.57 -17.61
CA SER A 71 -9.09 -10.65 -16.41
C SER A 71 -9.58 -11.67 -15.38
N GLY A 72 -10.77 -12.26 -15.56
CA GLY A 72 -11.41 -13.11 -14.55
C GLY A 72 -12.00 -12.34 -13.36
N LEU A 73 -12.06 -11.01 -13.42
CA LEU A 73 -12.64 -10.17 -12.38
C LEU A 73 -14.18 -10.19 -12.47
N PRO A 74 -14.90 -10.10 -11.33
CA PRO A 74 -16.35 -10.08 -11.33
C PRO A 74 -16.90 -8.86 -12.08
N HIS A 75 -17.81 -9.09 -13.03
CA HIS A 75 -18.55 -8.02 -13.68
C HIS A 75 -19.39 -7.26 -12.65
N GLY A 76 -19.03 -6.00 -12.38
CA GLY A 76 -19.89 -5.09 -11.62
C GLY A 76 -21.26 -4.98 -12.32
N SER A 77 -22.33 -5.36 -11.64
CA SER A 77 -23.69 -5.50 -12.19
C SER A 77 -24.43 -4.18 -12.42
N GLY A 78 -23.71 -3.16 -12.87
CA GLY A 78 -24.18 -1.77 -12.94
C GLY A 78 -24.16 -1.08 -11.57
N PRO A 79 -24.94 0.01 -11.37
CA PRO A 79 -24.98 0.73 -10.11
C PRO A 79 -25.55 -0.13 -8.98
N TYR A 80 -24.85 -0.17 -7.84
CA TYR A 80 -25.30 -0.88 -6.65
C TYR A 80 -26.70 -0.39 -6.22
N THR A 81 -27.69 -1.26 -6.36
CA THR A 81 -29.06 -0.99 -5.93
C THR A 81 -29.29 -1.71 -4.60
N PRO A 82 -29.44 -0.99 -3.48
CA PRO A 82 -29.65 -1.63 -2.18
C PRO A 82 -31.01 -2.35 -2.14
N PRO A 83 -31.12 -3.49 -1.43
CA PRO A 83 -32.36 -4.25 -1.33
C PRO A 83 -33.45 -3.44 -0.60
N ALA A 84 -34.72 -3.77 -0.84
CA ALA A 84 -35.86 -3.01 -0.32
C ALA A 84 -35.87 -2.89 1.22
N GLU A 85 -35.34 -3.90 1.92
CA GLU A 85 -35.17 -3.94 3.37
C GLU A 85 -34.26 -2.81 3.88
N ALA A 86 -33.27 -2.37 3.08
CA ALA A 86 -32.37 -1.27 3.43
C ALA A 86 -33.12 0.07 3.62
N ALA A 87 -34.31 0.22 3.02
CA ALA A 87 -35.17 1.38 3.25
C ALA A 87 -35.64 1.49 4.71
N ARG A 88 -35.64 0.40 5.48
CA ARG A 88 -35.99 0.38 6.91
C ARG A 88 -34.84 0.85 7.81
N LEU A 89 -33.61 0.93 7.29
CA LEU A 89 -32.45 1.40 8.06
C LEU A 89 -32.56 2.90 8.33
N SER A 90 -32.27 3.28 9.58
CA SER A 90 -32.10 4.69 9.97
C SER A 90 -30.85 5.29 9.30
N ARG A 91 -30.78 6.63 9.22
CA ARG A 91 -29.63 7.34 8.62
C ARG A 91 -28.28 6.90 9.17
N ARG A 92 -28.17 6.66 10.48
CA ARG A 92 -26.91 6.19 11.12
C ARG A 92 -26.54 4.77 10.69
N GLN A 93 -27.53 3.88 10.54
CA GLN A 93 -27.30 2.51 10.09
C GLN A 93 -26.90 2.44 8.62
N ARG A 94 -27.50 3.27 7.75
CA ARG A 94 -27.09 3.36 6.34
C ARG A 94 -25.62 3.80 6.23
N LEU A 95 -25.26 4.91 6.88
CA LEU A 95 -23.87 5.38 6.93
C LEU A 95 -22.91 4.31 7.45
N ALA A 96 -23.28 3.54 8.48
CA ALA A 96 -22.44 2.45 8.98
C ALA A 96 -22.25 1.31 7.96
N VAL A 97 -23.25 1.00 7.14
CA VAL A 97 -23.16 0.04 6.03
C VAL A 97 -22.31 0.62 4.90
N ASP A 98 -22.50 1.89 4.54
CA ASP A 98 -21.75 2.57 3.48
C ASP A 98 -20.24 2.65 3.81
N GLU A 99 -19.88 2.97 5.06
CA GLU A 99 -18.49 2.97 5.53
C GLU A 99 -17.92 1.55 5.63
N LEU A 100 -18.72 0.54 6.02
CA LEU A 100 -18.29 -0.86 5.98
C LEU A 100 -17.96 -1.29 4.54
N ILE A 101 -18.85 -1.02 3.58
CA ILE A 101 -18.61 -1.31 2.16
C ILE A 101 -17.33 -0.62 1.67
N ARG A 102 -17.14 0.68 1.98
CA ARG A 102 -15.92 1.41 1.62
C ARG A 102 -14.68 0.76 2.21
N SER A 103 -14.70 0.39 3.49
CA SER A 103 -13.56 -0.25 4.16
C SER A 103 -13.14 -1.58 3.53
N ILE A 104 -14.11 -2.38 3.04
CA ILE A 104 -13.86 -3.64 2.34
C ILE A 104 -13.21 -3.36 0.97
N VAL A 105 -13.75 -2.45 0.19
CA VAL A 105 -13.23 -2.10 -1.15
C VAL A 105 -11.81 -1.53 -1.06
N THR A 106 -11.56 -0.56 -0.18
CA THR A 106 -10.22 0.03 -0.02
C THR A 106 -9.18 -0.99 0.49
N ALA A 107 -9.59 -1.97 1.29
CA ALA A 107 -8.69 -3.06 1.71
C ALA A 107 -8.30 -3.98 0.52
N GLN A 108 -9.18 -4.16 -0.47
CA GLN A 108 -8.88 -4.91 -1.70
C GLN A 108 -7.93 -4.13 -2.62
N GLU A 109 -8.13 -2.81 -2.75
CA GLU A 109 -7.28 -1.94 -3.57
C GLU A 109 -5.82 -1.92 -3.07
N VAL A 110 -5.61 -1.71 -1.76
CA VAL A 110 -4.26 -1.68 -1.15
C VAL A 110 -3.51 -3.00 -1.30
N GLY A 111 -4.23 -4.14 -1.31
CA GLY A 111 -3.63 -5.45 -1.58
C GLY A 111 -3.08 -5.58 -3.01
N ASN A 112 -3.71 -4.91 -3.98
CA ASN A 112 -3.34 -4.98 -5.40
C ASN A 112 -2.21 -4.00 -5.75
N GLU A 113 -2.17 -2.81 -5.14
CA GLU A 113 -1.11 -1.82 -5.37
C GLU A 113 0.27 -2.25 -4.82
N ALA A 114 0.29 -3.11 -3.80
CA ALA A 114 1.53 -3.68 -3.26
C ALA A 114 2.31 -4.59 -4.24
N GLN A 115 1.74 -4.83 -5.43
CA GLN A 115 2.24 -5.79 -6.41
C GLN A 115 2.72 -5.15 -7.74
N GLU A 116 3.01 -3.84 -7.75
CA GLU A 116 3.94 -3.29 -8.75
C GLU A 116 5.34 -3.90 -8.50
N PRO A 117 5.96 -4.57 -9.50
CA PRO A 117 7.33 -5.03 -9.33
C PRO A 117 8.23 -3.80 -9.20
N ARG A 118 8.94 -3.71 -8.08
CA ARG A 118 10.16 -2.89 -7.97
C ARG A 118 11.22 -3.48 -8.90
N SER A 119 11.07 -3.27 -10.20
CA SER A 119 12.11 -3.51 -11.19
C SER A 119 13.22 -2.49 -10.98
N GLU A 120 14.13 -2.87 -10.10
CA GLU A 120 15.56 -2.55 -10.07
C GLU A 120 16.03 -1.67 -11.25
N ALA A 121 15.89 -0.35 -11.09
CA ALA A 121 16.81 0.59 -11.70
C ALA A 121 18.07 0.58 -10.82
N GLY A 122 19.16 0.02 -11.36
CA GLY A 122 20.27 -0.45 -10.54
C GLY A 122 21.20 0.61 -9.97
N GLY A 123 22.02 0.18 -9.00
CA GLY A 123 23.36 0.72 -8.77
C GLY A 123 23.47 2.02 -7.98
N ALA A 124 23.04 2.03 -6.71
CA ALA A 124 23.43 3.07 -5.74
C ALA A 124 23.27 2.61 -4.27
N SER A 125 24.04 1.60 -3.83
CA SER A 125 23.98 1.10 -2.44
C SER A 125 25.33 1.06 -1.69
N GLU A 126 26.45 1.46 -2.30
CA GLU A 126 27.75 1.51 -1.62
C GLU A 126 28.32 2.94 -1.45
N GLN A 127 27.82 3.92 -2.22
CA GLN A 127 28.28 5.32 -2.11
C GLN A 127 27.48 6.16 -1.10
N SER A 128 26.28 5.73 -0.72
CA SER A 128 25.42 6.47 0.23
C SER A 128 25.85 6.32 1.69
N GLU A 129 26.38 5.17 2.09
CA GLU A 129 26.71 4.92 3.50
C GLU A 129 27.99 5.68 3.92
N ALA A 130 29.00 5.76 3.03
CA ALA A 130 30.18 6.59 3.22
C ALA A 130 29.86 8.09 3.23
N ALA A 131 28.99 8.57 2.34
CA ALA A 131 28.60 9.98 2.28
C ALA A 131 27.78 10.42 3.52
N ILE A 132 26.88 9.58 3.99
CA ILE A 132 26.09 9.84 5.22
C ILE A 132 26.99 9.81 6.45
N ALA A 133 28.02 8.96 6.49
CA ALA A 133 29.00 8.94 7.57
C ALA A 133 29.85 10.23 7.63
N ASP A 134 30.32 10.73 6.48
CA ASP A 134 31.12 11.96 6.37
C ASP A 134 30.31 13.20 6.77
N GLU A 135 29.06 13.33 6.30
CA GLU A 135 28.17 14.43 6.68
C GLU A 135 27.78 14.42 8.17
N LEU A 136 27.63 13.23 8.77
CA LEU A 136 27.40 13.07 10.21
C LEU A 136 28.66 13.35 11.06
N GLN A 137 29.86 13.19 10.51
CA GLN A 137 31.11 13.51 11.19
C GLN A 137 31.31 15.02 11.23
N GLY A 138 31.22 15.71 10.09
CA GLY A 138 31.35 17.18 10.03
C GLY A 138 30.31 17.93 10.87
N ARG A 139 29.10 17.38 11.04
CA ARG A 139 28.08 17.93 11.96
C ARG A 139 28.36 17.70 13.45
N LYS A 140 29.19 16.73 13.83
CA LYS A 140 29.59 16.53 15.24
C LYS A 140 30.71 17.49 15.63
N ASP A 141 31.67 17.71 14.74
CA ASP A 141 32.82 18.59 15.03
C ASP A 141 32.37 20.03 15.25
N LEU A 142 31.48 20.56 14.40
CA LEU A 142 30.84 21.87 14.59
C LEU A 142 30.03 21.98 15.89
N PHE A 143 29.46 20.87 16.38
CA PHE A 143 28.72 20.87 17.64
C PHE A 143 29.66 20.87 18.86
N ILE A 144 30.81 20.18 18.77
CA ILE A 144 31.83 20.19 19.82
C ILE A 144 32.53 21.55 19.89
N GLU A 145 32.94 22.11 18.75
CA GLU A 145 33.66 23.39 18.71
C GLU A 145 32.80 24.55 19.24
N GLY A 146 31.51 24.60 18.85
CA GLY A 146 30.54 25.56 19.38
C GLY A 146 30.24 25.38 20.88
N TYR A 147 30.28 24.15 21.40
CA TYR A 147 30.02 23.86 22.81
C TYR A 147 31.26 24.10 23.71
N MET A 148 32.48 23.96 23.16
CA MET A 148 33.73 24.29 23.83
C MET A 148 33.95 25.81 23.93
N ALA A 149 33.74 26.54 22.83
CA ALA A 149 33.87 28.00 22.80
C ALA A 149 32.91 28.71 23.77
N ALA A 150 31.72 28.12 24.01
CA ALA A 150 30.72 28.66 24.93
C ALA A 150 31.00 28.40 26.43
N ARG A 151 32.01 27.59 26.78
CA ARG A 151 32.24 27.16 28.17
C ARG A 151 33.63 27.43 28.76
N GLY A 152 34.62 27.81 27.95
CA GLY A 152 35.90 28.31 28.45
C GLY A 152 36.67 27.33 29.35
N VAL A 153 36.82 26.08 28.91
CA VAL A 153 37.54 25.04 29.64
C VAL A 153 38.76 24.61 28.82
N ASP A 154 39.96 24.99 29.26
CA ASP A 154 41.21 24.44 28.74
C ASP A 154 41.35 22.96 29.13
N ALA A 155 41.61 22.11 28.15
CA ALA A 155 41.83 20.68 28.35
C ALA A 155 43.33 20.36 28.34
N THR A 156 43.99 20.48 29.49
CA THR A 156 45.25 19.74 29.72
C THR A 156 44.94 18.25 29.95
N PRO A 157 45.64 17.31 29.28
CA PRO A 157 45.43 15.88 29.52
C PRO A 157 46.02 15.50 30.88
N GLY A 158 45.17 14.98 31.77
CA GLY A 158 45.52 14.50 33.11
C GLY A 158 45.11 13.03 33.30
N ASP A 159 45.95 12.29 34.02
CA ASP A 159 45.92 10.84 34.14
C ASP A 159 44.76 10.24 34.95
N ASP A 160 44.57 8.94 34.71
CA ASP A 160 44.10 7.88 35.61
C ASP A 160 42.76 7.96 36.37
N SER A 161 41.93 6.96 36.02
CA SER A 161 41.15 6.10 36.94
C SER A 161 39.99 6.71 37.77
N ALA A 162 38.76 6.24 37.47
CA ALA A 162 37.84 5.70 38.47
C ALA A 162 36.58 5.07 37.84
N THR A 163 36.12 4.02 38.50
CA THR A 163 34.78 3.40 38.46
C THR A 163 33.61 4.40 38.43
N ASP A 164 32.50 4.06 37.78
CA ASP A 164 31.34 3.41 38.46
C ASP A 164 30.20 3.09 37.45
N SER A 165 29.45 2.01 37.67
CA SER A 165 28.33 1.56 36.83
C SER A 165 27.02 1.51 37.61
N PRO A 166 26.03 2.39 37.35
CA PRO A 166 24.71 2.28 37.95
C PRO A 166 23.80 1.30 37.19
N PRO A 167 23.04 0.42 37.88
CA PRO A 167 22.21 -0.61 37.24
C PRO A 167 20.84 -0.10 36.78
N VAL A 168 20.36 -0.68 35.67
CA VAL A 168 18.99 -0.48 35.16
C VAL A 168 17.94 -1.11 36.09
N ARG A 169 16.98 -0.30 36.55
CA ARG A 169 15.83 -0.75 37.35
C ARG A 169 14.74 -1.36 36.47
N SER A 170 14.38 -2.61 36.75
CA SER A 170 13.16 -3.25 36.24
C SER A 170 12.02 -3.16 37.27
N ALA A 171 10.91 -2.58 36.86
CA ALA A 171 9.60 -2.70 37.51
C ALA A 171 8.57 -2.79 36.37
N GLY A 172 7.59 -3.71 36.35
CA GLY A 172 7.09 -4.53 37.46
C GLY A 172 5.65 -4.14 37.75
N ARG A 173 4.69 -4.63 36.95
CA ARG A 173 3.26 -4.48 37.24
C ARG A 173 2.46 -5.68 36.72
N ALA A 174 1.98 -6.50 37.64
CA ALA A 174 0.95 -7.52 37.45
C ALA A 174 -0.37 -7.07 38.14
N VAL A 175 -1.33 -7.98 38.34
CA VAL A 175 -2.66 -7.80 39.02
C VAL A 175 -3.69 -7.09 38.11
N SER A 176 -4.99 -7.43 38.00
CA SER A 176 -5.88 -8.60 38.27
C SER A 176 -7.29 -8.22 37.73
N GLU A 177 -8.34 -9.06 37.61
CA GLU A 177 -8.58 -10.52 37.55
C GLU A 177 -10.10 -10.75 37.37
N ARG A 178 -10.53 -11.92 36.82
CA ARG A 178 -11.89 -12.54 36.85
C ARG A 178 -13.17 -11.69 36.64
N ALA A 179 -14.00 -12.17 35.72
CA ALA A 179 -15.43 -12.40 36.01
C ALA A 179 -15.98 -13.56 35.15
N ASP A 180 -16.68 -14.51 35.77
CA ASP A 180 -17.31 -15.66 35.13
C ASP A 180 -18.63 -15.32 34.42
N ILE A 181 -18.93 -15.99 33.30
CA ILE A 181 -20.31 -16.18 32.82
C ILE A 181 -20.46 -17.60 32.21
N PRO A 182 -21.17 -18.52 32.89
CA PRO A 182 -21.65 -19.76 32.29
C PRO A 182 -23.18 -19.76 32.10
N THR A 183 -23.68 -20.00 30.89
CA THR A 183 -25.04 -20.55 30.69
C THR A 183 -25.06 -21.53 29.52
N GLU A 184 -25.59 -22.73 29.74
CA GLU A 184 -25.64 -23.83 28.77
C GLU A 184 -27.11 -24.29 28.57
N ARG A 185 -27.37 -24.98 27.44
CA ARG A 185 -28.47 -25.94 27.17
C ARG A 185 -29.85 -25.48 26.64
N LYS A 186 -30.01 -25.72 25.33
CA LYS A 186 -30.91 -26.73 24.72
C LYS A 186 -32.28 -27.03 25.39
N ARG A 187 -33.38 -26.67 24.72
CA ARG A 187 -34.53 -27.51 24.26
C ARG A 187 -35.09 -26.83 22.99
N ARG A 188 -35.35 -27.44 21.82
CA ARG A 188 -35.99 -28.70 21.39
C ARG A 188 -37.51 -28.73 21.62
N THR A 189 -38.28 -28.35 20.60
CA THR A 189 -39.59 -28.94 20.26
C THR A 189 -39.83 -28.89 18.74
N LYS A 190 -40.62 -29.84 18.25
CA LYS A 190 -41.03 -30.07 16.86
C LYS A 190 -42.52 -30.43 16.91
N GLY A 191 -43.31 -29.92 15.97
CA GLY A 191 -44.75 -30.22 15.86
C GLY A 191 -45.53 -28.98 15.39
N ALA A 192 -46.54 -29.11 14.54
CA ALA A 192 -46.97 -30.28 13.76
C ALA A 192 -47.57 -29.81 12.43
#